data_AF-A0A840Z2G1-F1
#
_entry.id   AF-A0A840Z2G1-F1
#
_cell.length_a   1.000
_cell.length_b   1.000
_cell.length_c   1.000
_cell.angle_alpha   90.00
_cell.angle_beta   90.00
_cell.angle_gamma   90.00
#
_symmetry.space_group_name_H-M   'P 1'
#
loop_
_entity.id
_entity.type
_entity.pdbx_description
1 polymer ?
#
loop_
_entity_poly.entity_id
_entity_poly.type
_entity_poly.pdbx_seq_one_letter_code
_entity_poly.pdbx_strand_id
1 'polypeptide(L)'
;MLVEAEGNSATYASKAGLFTIDGVAASGLAGDVLLIQPREQRAERLIRATSPHNTLLVTERCDQLCVMCSQPPKKTHVDRFALFEEACMLAPENMLIGITGGEPTLYRHQLFDLIERIYRTRPDLSFHVLTNAQHFENDDIDRMLGPAYARVSWGIPLYASQSALHDEIVGKRGAFSQLLENFAILMRAGARIELRTVLLRGNYPALPELAHFVASRLRCIEAWSIMQLEHSGFARRRWASLAVNPRLDFAPLREAMDWSFLHQMPVQLFNIPRCALPEDYRRFAVASISDWKQKFLSACDGCRERDLCCGFFEWHPDQDECAKVTPL
;
A
#
# COMPACT_ATOMS: atom_id res chain seq x y z
N MET A 1 -16.41 -16.09 22.78
CA MET A 1 -15.66 -17.06 23.60
C MET A 1 -15.67 -18.39 22.88
N LEU A 2 -14.53 -19.08 22.77
CA LEU A 2 -14.47 -20.42 22.16
C LEU A 2 -15.23 -21.40 23.07
N VAL A 3 -16.11 -22.21 22.48
CA VAL A 3 -16.92 -23.22 23.18
C VAL A 3 -16.39 -24.61 22.85
N GLU A 4 -16.14 -24.87 21.57
CA GLU A 4 -15.72 -26.17 21.06
C GLU A 4 -14.83 -25.96 19.84
N ALA A 5 -13.83 -26.84 19.67
CA ALA A 5 -12.96 -26.84 18.50
C ALA A 5 -12.72 -28.29 18.07
N GLU A 6 -13.02 -28.59 16.81
CA GLU A 6 -12.84 -29.92 16.22
C GLU A 6 -12.23 -29.78 14.82
N GLY A 7 -10.99 -30.25 14.66
CA GLY A 7 -10.26 -30.15 13.39
C GLY A 7 -10.17 -28.71 12.87
N ASN A 8 -10.73 -28.48 11.68
CA ASN A 8 -10.79 -27.16 11.01
C ASN A 8 -12.13 -26.43 11.25
N SER A 9 -12.82 -26.75 12.35
CA SER A 9 -14.05 -26.09 12.76
C SER A 9 -13.95 -25.62 14.20
N ALA A 10 -14.51 -24.44 14.49
CA ALA A 10 -14.52 -23.86 15.82
C ALA A 10 -15.85 -23.16 16.12
N THR A 11 -16.49 -23.53 17.22
CA THR A 11 -17.76 -22.96 17.68
C THR A 11 -17.51 -21.93 18.77
N TYR A 12 -18.14 -20.77 18.61
CA TYR A 12 -17.98 -19.62 19.49
C TYR A 12 -19.33 -19.15 20.04
N ALA A 13 -19.33 -18.72 21.30
CA ALA A 13 -20.44 -18.02 21.92
C ALA A 13 -20.22 -16.50 21.89
N SER A 14 -21.28 -15.78 21.50
CA SER A 14 -21.38 -14.32 21.55
C SER A 14 -22.67 -13.89 22.26
N LYS A 15 -22.83 -12.58 22.48
CA LYS A 15 -24.09 -12.01 22.95
C LYS A 15 -25.27 -12.25 22.00
N ALA A 16 -24.99 -12.53 20.72
CA ALA A 16 -26.00 -12.79 19.69
C ALA A 16 -26.30 -14.30 19.51
N GLY A 17 -25.64 -15.17 20.28
CA GLY A 17 -25.81 -16.63 20.20
C GLY A 17 -24.53 -17.36 19.81
N LEU A 18 -24.70 -18.64 19.46
CA LEU A 18 -23.64 -19.52 19.00
C LEU A 18 -23.44 -19.37 17.49
N PHE A 19 -22.19 -19.43 17.05
CA PHE A 19 -21.83 -19.53 15.64
C PHE A 19 -20.61 -20.43 15.47
N THR A 20 -20.47 -21.03 14.30
CA THR A 20 -19.35 -21.90 13.96
C THR A 20 -18.59 -21.31 12.78
N ILE A 21 -17.27 -21.36 12.85
CA ILE A 21 -16.38 -21.00 11.75
C ILE A 21 -15.76 -22.29 11.23
N ASP A 22 -16.02 -22.61 9.97
CA ASP A 22 -15.45 -23.76 9.28
C ASP A 22 -14.29 -23.36 8.35
N GLY A 23 -13.40 -24.31 8.08
CA GLY A 23 -12.28 -24.16 7.15
C GLY A 23 -10.98 -23.65 7.78
N VAL A 24 -10.96 -23.41 9.10
CA VAL A 24 -9.75 -23.01 9.83
C VAL A 24 -9.82 -23.48 11.28
N ALA A 25 -8.71 -24.05 11.77
CA ALA A 25 -8.58 -24.43 13.17
C ALA A 25 -8.61 -23.20 14.11
N ALA A 26 -9.15 -23.37 15.32
CA ALA A 26 -9.23 -22.30 16.32
C ALA A 26 -7.86 -21.66 16.63
N SER A 27 -6.78 -22.45 16.63
CA SER A 27 -5.40 -21.96 16.83
C SER A 27 -4.95 -21.02 15.72
N GLY A 28 -5.41 -21.23 14.48
CA GLY A 28 -5.15 -20.36 13.33
C GLY A 28 -5.97 -19.05 13.35
N LEU A 29 -6.79 -18.83 14.38
CA LEU A 29 -7.55 -17.60 14.61
C LEU A 29 -7.15 -16.90 15.92
N ALA A 30 -6.19 -17.45 16.66
CA ALA A 30 -5.78 -16.88 17.93
C ALA A 30 -5.20 -15.46 17.74
N GLY A 31 -5.84 -14.48 18.38
CA GLY A 31 -5.46 -13.06 18.30
C GLY A 31 -5.97 -12.31 17.05
N ASP A 32 -6.50 -13.01 16.05
CA ASP A 32 -7.10 -12.37 14.88
C ASP A 32 -8.39 -11.62 15.27
N VAL A 33 -8.68 -10.54 14.55
CA VAL A 33 -9.94 -9.83 14.64
C VAL A 33 -10.78 -10.16 13.41
N LEU A 34 -11.96 -10.74 13.64
CA LEU A 34 -12.88 -11.16 12.59
C LEU A 34 -14.17 -10.36 12.61
N LEU A 35 -14.62 -9.98 11.41
CA LEU A 35 -15.99 -9.56 11.16
C LEU A 35 -16.82 -10.78 10.74
N ILE A 36 -17.76 -11.16 11.59
CA ILE A 36 -18.63 -12.32 11.37
C ILE A 36 -19.99 -11.85 10.88
N GLN A 37 -20.44 -12.43 9.77
CA GLN A 37 -21.68 -12.14 9.09
C GLN A 37 -22.48 -13.43 8.89
N PRO A 38 -23.22 -13.89 9.93
CA PRO A 38 -23.87 -15.20 9.90
C PRO A 38 -24.95 -15.33 8.81
N ARG A 39 -25.67 -14.25 8.50
CA ARG A 39 -26.74 -14.27 7.48
C ARG A 39 -26.18 -14.49 6.09
N GLU A 40 -25.00 -13.95 5.83
CA GLU A 40 -24.26 -14.08 4.58
C GLU A 40 -23.32 -15.29 4.57
N GLN A 41 -23.29 -16.08 5.65
CA GLN A 41 -22.34 -17.19 5.86
C GLN A 41 -20.89 -16.78 5.56
N ARG A 42 -20.51 -15.59 6.01
CA ARG A 42 -19.22 -14.98 5.70
C ARG A 42 -18.47 -14.62 6.98
N ALA A 43 -17.18 -14.94 7.01
CA ALA A 43 -16.24 -14.45 8.00
C ALA A 43 -15.09 -13.74 7.28
N GLU A 44 -14.80 -12.51 7.69
CA GLU A 44 -13.74 -11.68 7.12
C GLU A 44 -12.69 -11.42 8.21
N ARG A 45 -11.43 -11.77 7.96
CA ARG A 45 -10.33 -11.37 8.86
C ARG A 45 -10.00 -9.91 8.60
N LEU A 46 -10.35 -9.04 9.54
CA LEU A 46 -10.02 -7.62 9.48
C LEU A 46 -8.56 -7.38 9.90
N ILE A 47 -8.12 -8.09 10.93
CA ILE A 47 -6.74 -8.03 11.44
C ILE A 47 -6.24 -9.45 11.64
N ARG A 48 -5.08 -9.75 11.06
CA ARG A 48 -4.33 -10.99 11.25
C ARG A 48 -3.20 -10.72 12.25
N ALA A 49 -3.23 -11.37 13.40
CA ALA A 49 -2.28 -11.09 14.49
C ALA A 49 -0.83 -11.41 14.12
N THR A 50 -0.64 -12.47 13.35
CA THR A 50 0.70 -12.93 12.92
C THR A 50 1.16 -12.27 11.62
N SER A 51 0.35 -11.40 11.00
CA SER A 51 0.71 -10.72 9.76
C SER A 51 1.33 -9.36 10.06
N PRO A 52 2.50 -9.04 9.47
CA PRO A 52 3.02 -7.67 9.48
C PRO A 52 2.25 -6.76 8.51
N HIS A 53 1.36 -7.32 7.69
CA HIS A 53 0.57 -6.61 6.69
C HIS A 53 -0.92 -6.70 7.04
N ASN A 54 -1.47 -5.63 7.60
CA ASN A 54 -2.90 -5.47 7.86
C ASN A 54 -3.36 -4.16 7.24
N THR A 55 -4.46 -4.20 6.48
CA THR A 55 -4.99 -3.00 5.81
C THR A 55 -6.50 -2.93 5.92
N LEU A 56 -7.02 -1.76 6.29
CA LEU A 56 -8.45 -1.46 6.35
C LEU A 56 -8.83 -0.69 5.08
N LEU A 57 -9.73 -1.27 4.28
CA LEU A 57 -10.27 -0.65 3.09
C LEU A 57 -11.44 0.25 3.49
N VAL A 58 -11.17 1.56 3.64
CA VAL A 58 -12.15 2.52 4.18
C VAL A 58 -13.11 3.08 3.14
N THR A 59 -12.78 2.94 1.85
CA THR A 59 -13.67 3.33 0.75
C THR A 59 -13.27 2.66 -0.55
N GLU A 60 -14.24 2.39 -1.43
CA GLU A 60 -13.98 2.01 -2.84
C GLU A 60 -14.18 3.17 -3.82
N ARG A 61 -14.55 4.34 -3.30
CA ARG A 61 -14.77 5.56 -4.09
C ARG A 61 -13.43 6.29 -4.26
N CYS A 62 -13.14 6.77 -5.47
CA CYS A 62 -11.96 7.56 -5.81
C CYS A 62 -12.37 8.65 -6.81
N ASP A 63 -11.69 9.78 -6.78
CA ASP A 63 -11.86 10.90 -7.72
C ASP A 63 -10.78 10.93 -8.82
N GLN A 64 -9.94 9.90 -8.90
CA GLN A 64 -8.96 9.67 -9.96
C GLN A 64 -9.28 8.37 -10.73
N LEU A 65 -8.80 8.29 -11.97
CA LEU A 65 -8.97 7.16 -12.88
C LEU A 65 -7.61 6.68 -13.40
N CYS A 66 -6.72 6.39 -12.46
CA CYS A 66 -5.33 6.06 -12.76
C CYS A 66 -5.23 4.91 -13.77
N VAL A 67 -4.39 5.06 -14.78
CA VAL A 67 -4.32 4.12 -15.91
C VAL A 67 -3.98 2.69 -15.52
N MET A 68 -3.30 2.53 -14.39
CA MET A 68 -2.80 1.31 -13.78
C MET A 68 -3.58 0.86 -12.53
N CYS A 69 -4.68 1.52 -12.17
CA CYS A 69 -5.38 1.30 -10.90
C CYS A 69 -5.68 -0.18 -10.65
N SER A 70 -5.13 -0.74 -9.56
CA SER A 70 -5.35 -2.13 -9.12
C SER A 70 -6.76 -2.34 -8.54
N GLN A 71 -7.34 -1.28 -7.99
CA GLN A 71 -8.70 -1.25 -7.44
C GLN A 71 -9.54 -0.17 -8.12
N PRO A 72 -10.03 -0.41 -9.36
CA PRO A 72 -10.87 0.53 -10.08
C PRO A 72 -12.02 1.08 -9.22
N PRO A 73 -12.27 2.40 -9.25
CA PRO A 73 -13.23 3.01 -8.35
C PRO A 73 -14.66 2.52 -8.59
N LYS A 74 -15.38 2.35 -7.48
CA LYS A 74 -16.82 2.05 -7.49
C LYS A 74 -17.60 3.30 -7.11
N LYS A 75 -18.82 3.43 -7.67
CA LYS A 75 -19.73 4.54 -7.36
C LYS A 75 -20.27 4.48 -5.94
N THR A 76 -20.39 3.28 -5.39
CA THR A 76 -20.97 3.02 -4.07
C THR A 76 -20.00 2.22 -3.22
N HIS A 77 -20.06 2.46 -1.92
CA HIS A 77 -19.31 1.72 -0.91
C HIS A 77 -20.17 1.66 0.37
N VAL A 78 -20.06 0.57 1.12
CA VAL A 78 -20.68 0.45 2.44
C VAL A 78 -19.65 0.89 3.47
N ASP A 79 -19.87 2.05 4.07
CA ASP A 79 -18.94 2.61 5.05
C ASP A 79 -18.89 1.76 6.32
N ARG A 80 -17.66 1.39 6.73
CA ARG A 80 -17.40 0.48 7.87
C ARG A 80 -16.54 1.12 8.97
N PHE A 81 -16.45 2.45 9.02
CA PHE A 81 -15.60 3.18 9.97
C PHE A 81 -15.78 2.74 11.44
N ALA A 82 -17.02 2.55 11.90
CA ALA A 82 -17.28 2.09 13.26
C ALA A 82 -16.72 0.68 13.53
N LEU A 83 -16.89 -0.25 12.58
CA LEU A 83 -16.34 -1.60 12.67
C LEU A 83 -14.81 -1.59 12.64
N PHE A 84 -14.22 -0.70 11.85
CA PHE A 84 -12.77 -0.52 11.78
C PHE A 84 -12.18 0.07 13.06
N GLU A 85 -12.90 0.99 13.70
CA GLU A 85 -12.55 1.51 15.02
C GLU A 85 -12.54 0.38 16.06
N GLU A 86 -13.62 -0.41 16.15
CA GLU A 86 -13.69 -1.58 17.03
C GLU A 86 -12.58 -2.59 16.73
N ALA A 87 -12.28 -2.85 15.45
CA ALA A 87 -11.21 -3.75 15.08
C ALA A 87 -9.85 -3.26 15.58
N CYS A 88 -9.57 -1.96 15.48
CA CYS A 88 -8.34 -1.37 16.00
C CYS A 88 -8.26 -1.48 17.53
N MET A 89 -9.38 -1.33 18.25
CA MET A 89 -9.40 -1.53 19.71
C MET A 89 -8.99 -2.96 20.11
N LEU A 90 -9.33 -3.94 19.28
CA LEU A 90 -9.01 -5.36 19.47
C LEU A 90 -7.67 -5.79 18.86
N ALA A 91 -6.98 -4.91 18.13
CA ALA A 91 -5.73 -5.23 17.47
C ALA A 91 -4.63 -5.56 18.48
N PRO A 92 -3.65 -6.43 18.14
CA PRO A 92 -2.46 -6.64 18.96
C PRO A 92 -1.70 -5.33 19.26
N GLU A 93 -0.93 -5.32 20.33
CA GLU A 93 -0.14 -4.16 20.74
C GLU A 93 0.92 -3.78 19.69
N ASN A 94 1.20 -2.47 19.57
CA ASN A 94 2.24 -1.90 18.71
C ASN A 94 2.11 -2.23 17.21
N MET A 95 0.91 -2.58 16.76
CA MET A 95 0.68 -2.96 15.36
C MET A 95 0.68 -1.73 14.43
N LEU A 96 1.26 -1.92 13.24
CA LEU A 96 1.10 -1.02 12.10
C LEU A 96 -0.11 -1.45 11.27
N ILE A 97 -1.07 -0.54 11.09
CA ILE A 97 -2.29 -0.80 10.32
C ILE A 97 -2.33 0.15 9.12
N GLY A 98 -2.42 -0.42 7.92
CA GLY A 98 -2.64 0.36 6.71
C GLY A 98 -4.08 0.84 6.60
N ILE A 99 -4.29 2.08 6.19
CA ILE A 99 -5.60 2.60 5.79
C ILE A 99 -5.53 2.85 4.29
N THR A 100 -6.39 2.18 3.54
CA THR A 100 -6.36 2.20 2.07
C THR A 100 -7.77 2.27 1.49
N GLY A 101 -7.89 2.38 0.18
CA GLY A 101 -9.15 2.42 -0.53
C GLY A 101 -8.99 3.00 -1.93
N GLY A 102 -10.12 3.46 -2.48
CA GLY A 102 -10.10 4.32 -3.67
C GLY A 102 -9.39 5.64 -3.38
N GLU A 103 -10.00 6.50 -2.56
CA GLU A 103 -9.34 7.68 -1.99
C GLU A 103 -9.86 7.98 -0.56
N PRO A 104 -9.10 7.62 0.50
CA PRO A 104 -9.53 7.84 1.89
C PRO A 104 -9.83 9.30 2.26
N THR A 105 -9.09 10.27 1.72
CA THR A 105 -9.24 11.70 2.07
C THR A 105 -10.48 12.36 1.45
N LEU A 106 -11.20 11.66 0.54
CA LEU A 106 -12.57 12.06 0.19
C LEU A 106 -13.49 12.11 1.42
N TYR A 107 -13.16 11.33 2.45
CA TYR A 107 -13.86 11.26 3.74
C TYR A 107 -12.96 11.76 4.88
N ARG A 108 -12.12 12.78 4.60
CA ARG A 108 -11.07 13.28 5.51
C ARG A 108 -11.51 13.45 6.97
N HIS A 109 -12.70 14.02 7.21
CA HIS A 109 -13.18 14.26 8.58
C HIS A 109 -13.43 12.93 9.30
N GLN A 110 -14.06 11.95 8.64
CA GLN A 110 -14.29 10.63 9.22
C GLN A 110 -12.98 9.86 9.43
N LEU A 111 -12.03 10.01 8.51
CA LEU A 111 -10.68 9.41 8.62
C LEU A 111 -9.91 10.00 9.81
N PHE A 112 -9.87 11.32 9.93
CA PHE A 112 -9.16 11.99 11.01
C PHE A 112 -9.83 11.72 12.37
N ASP A 113 -11.16 11.74 12.41
CA ASP A 113 -11.89 11.40 13.63
C ASP A 113 -11.62 9.94 14.06
N LEU A 114 -11.54 9.01 13.10
CA LEU A 114 -11.18 7.61 13.36
C LEU A 114 -9.78 7.51 13.99
N ILE A 115 -8.77 8.13 13.37
CA ILE A 115 -7.39 8.13 13.87
C ILE A 115 -7.33 8.70 15.29
N GLU A 116 -7.97 9.85 15.52
CA GLU A 116 -7.97 10.52 16.81
C GLU A 116 -8.71 9.74 17.90
N ARG A 117 -9.85 9.13 17.59
CA ARG A 117 -10.57 8.29 18.54
C ARG A 117 -9.78 7.03 18.89
N ILE A 118 -9.14 6.39 17.90
CA ILE A 118 -8.27 5.24 18.16
C ILE A 118 -7.10 5.65 19.04
N TYR A 119 -6.41 6.73 18.70
CA TYR A 119 -5.24 7.21 19.46
C TYR A 119 -5.53 7.44 20.94
N ARG A 120 -6.73 7.95 21.30
CA ARG A 120 -7.10 8.18 22.71
C ARG A 120 -7.04 6.92 23.58
N THR A 121 -7.30 5.75 22.99
CA THR A 121 -7.32 4.46 23.69
C THR A 121 -6.11 3.60 23.36
N ARG A 122 -5.58 3.73 22.14
CA ARG A 122 -4.53 2.90 21.55
C ARG A 122 -3.40 3.77 20.96
N PRO A 123 -2.69 4.55 21.79
CA PRO A 123 -1.53 5.34 21.35
C PRO A 123 -0.33 4.47 20.93
N ASP A 124 -0.39 3.17 21.21
CA ASP A 124 0.57 2.16 20.79
C ASP A 124 0.48 1.83 19.29
N LEU A 125 -0.68 2.03 18.67
CA LEU A 125 -0.89 1.73 17.24
C LEU A 125 -0.23 2.76 16.34
N SER A 126 0.18 2.32 15.16
CA SER A 126 0.69 3.17 14.09
C SER A 126 -0.15 2.99 12.83
N PHE A 127 -0.27 4.03 12.01
CA PHE A 127 -1.05 3.97 10.78
C PHE A 127 -0.19 4.31 9.57
N HIS A 128 -0.44 3.60 8.47
CA HIS A 128 0.07 3.97 7.16
C HIS A 128 -1.12 4.25 6.23
N VAL A 129 -1.37 5.52 5.92
CA VAL A 129 -2.52 5.95 5.12
C VAL A 129 -2.09 6.11 3.67
N LEU A 130 -2.70 5.34 2.76
CA LEU A 130 -2.51 5.48 1.32
C LEU A 130 -3.55 6.45 0.75
N THR A 131 -3.09 7.57 0.19
CA THR A 131 -3.95 8.63 -0.34
C THR A 131 -3.30 9.30 -1.55
N ASN A 132 -4.11 9.75 -2.50
CA ASN A 132 -3.71 10.61 -3.62
C ASN A 132 -3.45 12.07 -3.21
N ALA A 133 -3.67 12.40 -1.93
CA ALA A 133 -3.46 13.70 -1.31
C ALA A 133 -4.12 14.86 -2.06
N GLN A 134 -5.33 14.66 -2.59
CA GLN A 134 -6.08 15.70 -3.32
C GLN A 134 -7.00 16.56 -2.44
N HIS A 135 -7.29 16.14 -1.20
CA HIS A 135 -8.37 16.72 -0.40
C HIS A 135 -7.94 17.36 0.93
N PHE A 136 -6.66 17.70 1.09
CA PHE A 136 -6.17 18.43 2.26
C PHE A 136 -6.47 19.92 2.16
N GLU A 137 -6.77 20.54 3.29
CA GLU A 137 -7.09 21.96 3.44
C GLU A 137 -6.18 22.62 4.50
N ASN A 138 -6.08 23.95 4.51
CA ASN A 138 -5.15 24.65 5.41
C ASN A 138 -5.51 24.50 6.90
N ASP A 139 -6.78 24.30 7.22
CA ASP A 139 -7.28 24.04 8.57
C ASP A 139 -6.92 22.63 9.08
N ASP A 140 -6.54 21.71 8.20
CA ASP A 140 -6.04 20.39 8.59
C ASP A 140 -4.67 20.47 9.30
N ILE A 141 -3.90 21.55 9.09
CA ILE A 141 -2.55 21.70 9.63
C ILE A 141 -2.53 21.64 11.15
N ASP A 142 -3.33 22.47 11.81
CA ASP A 142 -3.36 22.55 13.28
C ASP A 142 -3.84 21.23 13.89
N ARG A 143 -4.76 20.55 13.21
CA ARG A 143 -5.27 19.24 13.60
C ARG A 143 -4.19 18.17 13.50
N MET A 144 -3.47 18.13 12.38
CA MET A 144 -2.42 17.16 12.07
C MET A 144 -1.13 17.37 12.89
N LEU A 145 -0.90 18.56 13.44
CA LEU A 145 0.17 18.80 14.43
C LEU A 145 -0.11 18.11 15.78
N GLY A 146 -1.32 17.62 15.99
CA GLY A 146 -1.69 16.88 17.21
C GLY A 146 -0.95 15.55 17.37
N PRO A 147 -0.82 15.04 18.61
CA PRO A 147 -0.01 13.85 18.90
C PRO A 147 -0.56 12.56 18.27
N ALA A 148 -1.84 12.54 17.90
CA ALA A 148 -2.46 11.42 17.20
C ALA A 148 -1.79 11.09 15.86
N TYR A 149 -1.14 12.08 15.23
CA TYR A 149 -0.52 11.95 13.92
C TYR A 149 0.98 11.65 13.98
N ALA A 150 1.59 11.65 15.17
CA ALA A 150 3.03 11.35 15.34
C ALA A 150 3.41 9.93 14.85
N ARG A 151 2.45 9.00 14.87
CA ARG A 151 2.61 7.61 14.41
C ARG A 151 1.84 7.32 13.13
N VAL A 152 1.52 8.35 12.36
CA VAL A 152 0.83 8.24 11.06
C VAL A 152 1.82 8.59 9.95
N SER A 153 2.03 7.66 9.03
CA SER A 153 2.71 7.93 7.75
C SER A 153 1.70 7.99 6.61
N TRP A 154 2.01 8.82 5.62
CA TRP A 154 1.17 9.09 4.46
C TRP A 154 1.87 8.63 3.19
N GLY A 155 1.36 7.55 2.60
CA GLY A 155 1.82 7.03 1.32
C GLY A 155 1.17 7.77 0.17
N ILE A 156 1.92 8.66 -0.49
CA ILE A 156 1.40 9.61 -1.47
C ILE A 156 2.03 9.35 -2.85
N PRO A 157 1.22 9.12 -3.91
CA PRO A 157 1.74 8.89 -5.23
C PRO A 157 2.19 10.17 -5.93
N LEU A 158 3.33 10.12 -6.62
CA LEU A 158 3.76 11.12 -7.59
C LEU A 158 4.37 10.41 -8.79
N TYR A 159 3.77 10.57 -9.96
CA TYR A 159 4.12 9.79 -11.15
C TYR A 159 5.06 10.48 -12.13
N ALA A 160 5.16 11.81 -12.10
CA ALA A 160 6.05 12.61 -12.93
C ALA A 160 6.20 14.02 -12.34
N SER A 161 7.32 14.70 -12.63
CA SER A 161 7.52 16.14 -12.36
C SER A 161 6.78 17.03 -13.35
N GLN A 162 6.42 16.49 -14.52
CA GLN A 162 5.67 17.19 -15.55
C GLN A 162 4.17 17.03 -15.31
N SER A 163 3.47 18.16 -15.12
CA SER A 163 2.02 18.16 -14.82
C SER A 163 1.19 17.39 -15.84
N ALA A 164 1.46 17.56 -17.14
CA ALA A 164 0.68 16.89 -18.19
C ALA A 164 0.80 15.36 -18.10
N LEU A 165 2.01 14.84 -17.91
CA LEU A 165 2.26 13.40 -17.79
C LEU A 165 1.65 12.83 -16.50
N HIS A 166 1.79 13.55 -15.38
CA HIS A 166 1.17 13.15 -14.11
C HIS A 166 -0.35 13.05 -14.23
N ASP A 167 -0.99 14.10 -14.75
CA ASP A 167 -2.44 14.21 -14.87
C ASP A 167 -3.02 13.18 -15.85
N GLU A 168 -2.29 12.87 -16.93
CA GLU A 168 -2.63 11.79 -17.85
C GLU A 168 -2.63 10.43 -17.12
N ILE A 169 -1.59 10.14 -16.34
CA ILE A 169 -1.45 8.88 -15.62
C ILE A 169 -2.59 8.70 -14.61
N VAL A 170 -2.98 9.75 -13.88
CA VAL A 170 -4.07 9.68 -12.89
C VAL A 170 -5.47 9.91 -13.47
N GLY A 171 -5.56 10.28 -14.75
CA GLY A 171 -6.83 10.54 -15.43
C GLY A 171 -7.61 11.73 -14.87
N LYS A 172 -6.90 12.75 -14.35
CA LYS A 172 -7.50 13.94 -13.72
C LYS A 172 -6.65 15.18 -14.02
N ARG A 173 -7.20 16.11 -14.80
CA ARG A 173 -6.56 17.40 -15.10
C ARG A 173 -6.49 18.26 -13.82
N GLY A 174 -5.34 18.90 -13.60
CA GLY A 174 -5.05 19.72 -12.42
C GLY A 174 -4.61 18.93 -11.19
N ALA A 175 -4.53 17.60 -11.27
CA ALA A 175 -4.19 16.76 -10.12
C ALA A 175 -2.78 17.02 -9.60
N PHE A 176 -1.82 17.26 -10.49
CA PHE A 176 -0.44 17.60 -10.13
C PHE A 176 -0.36 18.92 -9.37
N SER A 177 -1.01 19.98 -9.87
CA SER A 177 -1.00 21.28 -9.21
C SER A 177 -1.61 21.21 -7.81
N GLN A 178 -2.78 20.55 -7.69
CA GLN A 178 -3.42 20.32 -6.40
C GLN A 178 -2.54 19.51 -5.45
N LEU A 179 -1.86 18.48 -5.97
CA LEU A 179 -0.95 17.65 -5.19
C LEU A 179 0.23 18.47 -4.64
N LEU A 180 0.80 19.39 -5.40
CA LEU A 180 1.88 20.27 -4.90
C LEU A 180 1.43 21.23 -3.81
N GLU A 181 0.22 21.80 -3.94
CA GLU A 181 -0.38 22.62 -2.89
C GLU A 181 -0.60 21.81 -1.61
N ASN A 182 -1.09 20.58 -1.75
CA ASN A 182 -1.36 19.72 -0.60
C ASN A 182 -0.09 19.13 0.02
N PHE A 183 0.97 18.91 -0.77
CA PHE A 183 2.30 18.66 -0.22
C PHE A 183 2.73 19.81 0.69
N ALA A 184 2.53 21.08 0.29
CA ALA A 184 2.88 22.22 1.15
C ALA A 184 2.10 22.23 2.47
N ILE A 185 0.81 21.86 2.45
CA ILE A 185 -0.02 21.70 3.65
C ILE A 185 0.54 20.60 4.55
N LEU A 186 0.76 19.41 4.00
CA LEU A 186 1.28 18.24 4.72
C LEU A 186 2.67 18.50 5.34
N MET A 187 3.54 19.19 4.59
CA MET A 187 4.86 19.60 5.07
C MET A 187 4.75 20.55 6.27
N ARG A 188 3.86 21.55 6.20
CA ARG A 188 3.61 22.48 7.31
C ARG A 188 2.97 21.79 8.52
N ALA A 189 2.21 20.73 8.29
CA ALA A 189 1.63 19.88 9.32
C ALA A 189 2.63 18.90 9.96
N GLY A 190 3.89 18.87 9.50
CA GLY A 190 4.88 17.91 9.98
C GLY A 190 4.56 16.46 9.61
N ALA A 191 3.76 16.25 8.55
CA ALA A 191 3.34 14.93 8.13
C ALA A 191 4.54 14.07 7.68
N ARG A 192 4.54 12.82 8.12
CA ARG A 192 5.53 11.81 7.72
C ARG A 192 5.14 11.24 6.37
N ILE A 193 5.84 11.62 5.30
CA ILE A 193 5.45 11.28 3.92
C ILE A 193 6.32 10.15 3.38
N GLU A 194 5.70 9.08 2.90
CA GLU A 194 6.30 8.12 1.97
C GLU A 194 5.86 8.50 0.56
N LEU A 195 6.78 8.92 -0.30
CA LEU A 195 6.49 9.14 -1.71
C LEU A 195 6.40 7.79 -2.43
N ARG A 196 5.46 7.64 -3.34
CA ARG A 196 5.23 6.39 -4.07
C ARG A 196 5.19 6.63 -5.57
N THR A 197 5.87 5.78 -6.35
CA THR A 197 5.85 5.87 -7.82
C THR A 197 5.75 4.49 -8.42
N VAL A 198 4.64 4.20 -9.10
CA VAL A 198 4.54 2.98 -9.93
C VAL A 198 5.26 3.24 -11.25
N LEU A 199 6.14 2.30 -11.62
CA LEU A 199 6.85 2.33 -12.89
C LEU A 199 5.90 1.96 -14.03
N LEU A 200 5.74 2.88 -14.96
CA LEU A 200 4.92 2.75 -16.17
C LEU A 200 5.77 3.12 -17.37
N ARG A 201 5.51 2.51 -18.52
CA ARG A 201 6.23 2.80 -19.76
C ARG A 201 6.28 4.30 -20.09
N GLY A 202 5.19 5.02 -19.79
CA GLY A 202 5.09 6.46 -20.03
C GLY A 202 5.93 7.33 -19.08
N ASN A 203 6.11 6.94 -17.81
CA ASN A 203 6.90 7.72 -16.86
C ASN A 203 8.33 7.22 -16.65
N TYR A 204 8.64 6.00 -17.08
CA TYR A 204 9.95 5.40 -16.86
C TYR A 204 11.11 6.25 -17.41
N PRO A 205 11.04 6.82 -18.65
CA PRO A 205 12.09 7.70 -19.15
C PRO A 205 12.19 9.03 -18.39
N ALA A 206 11.11 9.47 -17.74
CA ALA A 206 11.05 10.71 -16.96
C ALA A 206 11.42 10.51 -15.47
N LEU A 207 11.73 9.28 -15.07
CA LEU A 207 12.06 8.96 -13.68
C LEU A 207 13.31 9.72 -13.15
N PRO A 208 14.38 9.92 -13.95
CA PRO A 208 15.50 10.77 -13.52
C PRO A 208 15.05 12.21 -13.24
N GLU A 209 14.25 12.81 -14.12
CA GLU A 209 13.72 14.17 -13.92
C GLU A 209 12.87 14.25 -12.64
N LEU A 210 12.05 13.22 -12.39
CA LEU A 210 11.29 13.12 -11.14
C LEU A 210 12.22 13.05 -9.92
N ALA A 211 13.32 12.30 -9.96
CA ALA A 211 14.28 12.24 -8.87
C ALA A 211 14.91 13.62 -8.57
N HIS A 212 15.24 14.39 -9.62
CA HIS A 212 15.71 15.77 -9.47
C HIS A 212 14.65 16.67 -8.84
N PHE A 213 13.39 16.54 -9.26
CA PHE A 213 12.28 17.28 -8.69
C PHE A 213 12.09 16.97 -7.20
N VAL A 214 12.05 15.68 -6.83
CA VAL A 214 11.84 15.26 -5.45
C VAL A 214 12.98 15.75 -4.56
N ALA A 215 14.24 15.56 -4.97
CA ALA A 215 15.41 15.99 -4.22
C ALA A 215 15.50 17.52 -4.04
N SER A 216 14.90 18.30 -4.95
CA SER A 216 14.94 19.77 -4.90
C SER A 216 13.71 20.40 -4.25
N ARG A 217 12.54 19.77 -4.34
CA ARG A 217 11.25 20.35 -3.91
C ARG A 217 10.58 19.63 -2.75
N LEU A 218 10.87 18.34 -2.54
CA LEU A 218 10.19 17.48 -1.57
C LEU A 218 11.19 16.86 -0.57
N ARG A 219 12.08 17.69 -0.01
CA ARG A 219 13.20 17.23 0.84
C ARG A 219 12.79 16.65 2.21
N CYS A 220 11.52 16.78 2.57
CA CYS A 220 10.97 16.35 3.86
C CYS A 220 10.32 14.96 3.81
N ILE A 221 10.30 14.29 2.66
CA ILE A 221 9.78 12.93 2.60
C ILE A 221 10.71 11.99 3.37
N GLU A 222 10.14 10.99 4.04
CA GLU A 222 10.90 10.00 4.81
C GLU A 222 11.51 8.94 3.91
N ALA A 223 10.82 8.58 2.83
CA ALA A 223 11.27 7.59 1.86
C ALA A 223 10.56 7.77 0.51
N TRP A 224 11.18 7.27 -0.55
CA TRP A 224 10.61 7.12 -1.87
C TRP A 224 10.54 5.65 -2.29
N SER A 225 9.32 5.12 -2.32
CA SER A 225 9.01 3.75 -2.75
C SER A 225 8.71 3.71 -4.24
N ILE A 226 9.64 3.17 -5.01
CA ILE A 226 9.51 2.97 -6.46
C ILE A 226 9.04 1.53 -6.69
N MET A 227 7.92 1.36 -7.39
CA MET A 227 7.18 0.10 -7.41
C MET A 227 7.04 -0.46 -8.82
N GLN A 228 7.28 -1.75 -9.00
CA GLN A 228 6.88 -2.46 -10.22
C GLN A 228 5.35 -2.52 -10.32
N LEU A 229 4.84 -2.42 -11.55
CA LEU A 229 3.43 -2.53 -11.88
C LEU A 229 2.85 -3.91 -11.52
N GLU A 230 1.74 -3.92 -10.77
CA GLU A 230 0.95 -5.11 -10.46
C GLU A 230 -0.02 -5.45 -11.60
N HIS A 231 -0.11 -6.72 -12.00
CA HIS A 231 -1.03 -7.18 -13.05
C HIS A 231 -2.47 -7.36 -12.54
N SER A 232 -3.08 -6.29 -12.03
CA SER A 232 -4.45 -6.29 -11.49
C SER A 232 -5.28 -5.10 -12.00
N GLY A 233 -6.57 -5.06 -11.66
CA GLY A 233 -7.48 -3.96 -12.02
C GLY A 233 -7.43 -3.53 -13.50
N PHE A 234 -7.29 -2.22 -13.74
CA PHE A 234 -7.16 -1.65 -15.08
C PHE A 234 -5.85 -2.02 -15.78
N ALA A 235 -4.77 -2.28 -15.03
CA ALA A 235 -3.47 -2.62 -15.59
C ALA A 235 -3.51 -3.91 -16.42
N ARG A 236 -4.33 -4.90 -16.02
CA ARG A 236 -4.50 -6.18 -16.76
C ARG A 236 -4.82 -5.97 -18.25
N ARG A 237 -5.74 -5.05 -18.55
CA ARG A 237 -6.18 -4.80 -19.93
C ARG A 237 -5.23 -3.89 -20.70
N ARG A 238 -4.25 -3.30 -20.03
CA ARG A 238 -3.31 -2.29 -20.55
C ARG A 238 -1.86 -2.71 -20.35
N TRP A 239 -1.62 -3.98 -20.05
CA TRP A 239 -0.30 -4.46 -19.61
C TRP A 239 0.79 -4.20 -20.64
N ALA A 240 0.55 -4.53 -21.92
CA ALA A 240 1.51 -4.32 -22.99
C ALA A 240 1.95 -2.85 -23.14
N SER A 241 1.02 -1.90 -22.94
CA SER A 241 1.31 -0.47 -23.04
C SER A 241 1.89 0.13 -21.77
N LEU A 242 1.65 -0.46 -20.59
CA LEU A 242 2.06 0.09 -19.30
C LEU A 242 3.31 -0.57 -18.71
N ALA A 243 3.52 -1.86 -18.89
CA ALA A 243 4.54 -2.61 -18.18
C ALA A 243 5.96 -2.21 -18.60
N VAL A 244 6.84 -2.11 -17.62
CA VAL A 244 8.29 -1.88 -17.76
C VAL A 244 9.03 -3.12 -17.27
N ASN A 245 10.17 -3.43 -17.86
CA ASN A 245 11.06 -4.46 -17.35
C ASN A 245 12.44 -3.87 -17.06
N PRO A 246 12.74 -3.53 -15.80
CA PRO A 246 14.03 -2.96 -15.41
C PRO A 246 15.25 -3.83 -15.77
N ARG A 247 15.05 -5.13 -16.00
CA ARG A 247 16.12 -6.03 -16.45
C ARG A 247 16.57 -5.74 -17.89
N LEU A 248 15.65 -5.27 -18.74
CA LEU A 248 15.94 -4.96 -20.15
C LEU A 248 16.59 -3.58 -20.29
N ASP A 249 16.12 -2.63 -19.50
CA ASP A 249 16.70 -1.29 -19.42
C ASP A 249 16.61 -0.84 -17.97
N PHE A 250 17.76 -0.78 -17.29
CA PHE A 250 17.88 -0.33 -15.92
C PHE A 250 18.29 1.15 -15.83
N ALA A 251 18.67 1.79 -16.95
CA ALA A 251 19.36 3.09 -16.91
C ALA A 251 18.53 4.22 -16.28
N PRO A 252 17.22 4.39 -16.58
CA PRO A 252 16.42 5.43 -15.93
C PRO A 252 16.24 5.21 -14.43
N LEU A 253 16.07 3.94 -14.01
CA LEU A 253 15.96 3.60 -12.59
C LEU A 253 17.28 3.81 -11.86
N ARG A 254 18.40 3.42 -12.48
CA ARG A 254 19.75 3.66 -11.97
C ARG A 254 19.99 5.14 -11.70
N GLU A 255 19.77 5.99 -12.71
CA GLU A 255 20.04 7.43 -12.59
C GLU A 255 19.17 8.08 -11.52
N ALA A 256 17.89 7.72 -11.45
CA ALA A 256 17.00 8.19 -10.39
C ALA A 256 17.47 7.76 -8.99
N MET A 257 17.90 6.50 -8.84
CA MET A 257 18.39 5.97 -7.57
C MET A 257 19.73 6.59 -7.15
N ASP A 258 20.67 6.73 -8.08
CA ASP A 258 21.98 7.33 -7.82
C ASP A 258 21.82 8.79 -7.39
N TRP A 259 20.96 9.54 -8.10
CA TRP A 259 20.64 10.92 -7.74
C TRP A 259 20.02 11.02 -6.34
N SER A 260 19.09 10.13 -6.03
CA SER A 260 18.42 10.07 -4.72
C SER A 260 19.41 9.74 -3.60
N PHE A 261 20.30 8.78 -3.83
CA PHE A 261 21.36 8.39 -2.90
C PHE A 261 22.31 9.55 -2.61
N LEU A 262 22.75 10.27 -3.64
CA LEU A 262 23.61 11.47 -3.49
C LEU A 262 22.95 12.55 -2.63
N HIS A 263 21.62 12.65 -2.64
CA HIS A 263 20.84 13.61 -1.87
C HIS A 263 20.34 13.06 -0.52
N GLN A 264 20.82 11.88 -0.09
CA GLN A 264 20.42 11.20 1.15
C GLN A 264 18.91 10.96 1.25
N MET A 265 18.25 10.79 0.12
CA MET A 265 16.84 10.45 0.05
C MET A 265 16.70 8.91 0.09
N PRO A 266 16.08 8.32 1.12
CA PRO A 266 15.92 6.88 1.19
C PRO A 266 15.04 6.38 0.04
N VAL A 267 15.56 5.46 -0.77
CA VAL A 267 14.80 4.82 -1.85
C VAL A 267 14.62 3.35 -1.55
N GLN A 268 13.41 2.85 -1.82
CA GLN A 268 13.07 1.45 -1.71
C GLN A 268 12.42 0.96 -3.01
N LEU A 269 12.80 -0.24 -3.45
CA LEU A 269 12.25 -0.88 -4.63
C LEU A 269 11.25 -1.94 -4.22
N PHE A 270 9.99 -1.73 -4.60
CA PHE A 270 8.88 -2.62 -4.28
C PHE A 270 8.49 -3.42 -5.50
N ASN A 271 8.13 -4.68 -5.29
CA ASN A 271 7.60 -5.59 -6.32
C ASN A 271 8.58 -5.85 -7.48
N ILE A 272 9.86 -5.50 -7.33
CA ILE A 272 10.91 -5.81 -8.30
C ILE A 272 11.70 -7.00 -7.77
N PRO A 273 11.65 -8.18 -8.43
CA PRO A 273 12.46 -9.31 -8.04
C PRO A 273 13.95 -8.96 -8.04
N ARG A 274 14.70 -9.44 -7.05
CA ARG A 274 16.13 -9.13 -6.89
C ARG A 274 16.96 -9.52 -8.12
N CYS A 275 16.58 -10.59 -8.80
CA CYS A 275 17.22 -11.05 -10.04
C CYS A 275 17.00 -10.13 -11.25
N ALA A 276 16.07 -9.18 -11.16
CA ALA A 276 15.86 -8.16 -12.19
C ALA A 276 16.80 -6.95 -12.03
N LEU A 277 17.64 -6.94 -10.98
CA LEU A 277 18.49 -5.82 -10.61
C LEU A 277 19.99 -6.19 -10.65
N PRO A 278 20.86 -5.24 -11.02
CA PRO A 278 22.30 -5.39 -10.80
C PRO A 278 22.61 -5.53 -9.31
N GLU A 279 23.71 -6.23 -8.99
CA GLU A 279 24.09 -6.61 -7.62
C GLU A 279 24.08 -5.42 -6.64
N ASP A 280 24.68 -4.29 -7.03
CA ASP A 280 24.80 -3.08 -6.21
C ASP A 280 23.45 -2.47 -5.81
N TYR A 281 22.38 -2.75 -6.57
CA TYR A 281 21.05 -2.20 -6.36
C TYR A 281 20.10 -3.16 -5.64
N ARG A 282 20.47 -4.44 -5.50
CA ARG A 282 19.58 -5.42 -4.88
C ARG A 282 19.26 -5.10 -3.42
N ARG A 283 20.17 -4.42 -2.70
CA ARG A 283 19.93 -4.00 -1.30
C ARG A 283 18.73 -3.06 -1.13
N PHE A 284 18.32 -2.37 -2.20
CA PHE A 284 17.15 -1.49 -2.17
C PHE A 284 15.84 -2.24 -2.45
N ALA A 285 15.90 -3.47 -2.99
CA ALA A 285 14.72 -4.30 -3.21
C ALA A 285 14.25 -4.94 -1.90
N VAL A 286 13.03 -4.62 -1.52
CA VAL A 286 12.36 -5.09 -0.31
C VAL A 286 11.42 -6.26 -0.63
N ALA A 287 11.27 -7.19 0.30
CA ALA A 287 10.26 -8.25 0.22
C ALA A 287 8.86 -7.69 0.49
N SER A 288 8.31 -6.95 -0.48
CA SER A 288 7.12 -6.09 -0.30
C SER A 288 5.76 -6.75 -0.58
N ILE A 289 5.74 -7.96 -1.12
CA ILE A 289 4.50 -8.64 -1.48
C ILE A 289 4.07 -9.51 -0.31
N SER A 290 2.84 -9.28 0.18
CA SER A 290 2.28 -10.06 1.29
C SER A 290 2.23 -11.55 0.98
N ASP A 291 2.43 -12.37 2.01
CA ASP A 291 2.40 -13.84 2.00
C ASP A 291 1.32 -14.44 1.10
N TRP A 292 0.06 -14.02 1.25
CA TRP A 292 -1.07 -14.55 0.49
C TRP A 292 -1.14 -14.10 -0.98
N LYS A 293 -0.39 -13.04 -1.33
CA LYS A 293 -0.30 -12.50 -2.69
C LYS A 293 0.95 -12.98 -3.42
N GLN A 294 1.87 -13.68 -2.76
CA GLN A 294 3.20 -13.94 -3.27
C GLN A 294 3.30 -15.34 -3.87
N LYS A 295 3.95 -15.44 -5.02
CA LYS A 295 4.46 -16.70 -5.57
C LYS A 295 5.92 -16.63 -5.96
N PHE A 296 6.53 -17.81 -5.96
CA PHE A 296 7.83 -18.07 -6.56
C PHE A 296 7.64 -19.09 -7.67
N LEU A 297 8.28 -18.86 -8.83
CA LEU A 297 8.27 -19.83 -9.92
C LEU A 297 9.20 -21.01 -9.58
N SER A 298 9.02 -22.15 -10.25
CA SER A 298 9.90 -23.33 -10.08
C SER A 298 11.39 -23.02 -10.31
N ALA A 299 11.69 -22.07 -11.21
CA ALA A 299 13.05 -21.59 -11.40
C ALA A 299 13.69 -21.04 -10.11
N CYS A 300 12.89 -20.55 -9.16
CA CYS A 300 13.37 -19.97 -7.89
C CYS A 300 13.73 -21.00 -6.81
N ASP A 301 13.47 -22.31 -7.01
CA ASP A 301 13.60 -23.31 -5.94
C ASP A 301 15.02 -23.49 -5.40
N GLY A 302 16.05 -23.12 -6.18
CA GLY A 302 17.45 -23.11 -5.76
C GLY A 302 18.05 -21.71 -5.54
N CYS A 303 17.24 -20.64 -5.56
CA CYS A 303 17.74 -19.27 -5.44
C CYS A 303 18.18 -18.98 -4.00
N ARG A 304 19.45 -18.60 -3.81
CA ARG A 304 20.02 -18.29 -2.48
C ARG A 304 19.54 -16.96 -1.90
N GLU A 305 18.97 -16.08 -2.73
CA GLU A 305 18.37 -14.81 -2.29
C GLU A 305 16.83 -14.88 -2.18
N ARG A 306 16.21 -16.08 -2.23
CA ARG A 306 14.74 -16.25 -2.23
C ARG A 306 14.06 -15.58 -1.03
N ASP A 307 14.58 -15.79 0.18
CA ASP A 307 13.98 -15.28 1.42
C ASP A 307 14.04 -13.75 1.55
N LEU A 308 14.91 -13.10 0.77
CA LEU A 308 15.03 -11.65 0.71
C LEU A 308 14.23 -11.04 -0.46
N CYS A 309 13.68 -11.87 -1.33
CA CYS A 309 13.05 -11.45 -2.58
C CYS A 309 11.54 -11.26 -2.41
N CYS A 310 10.97 -10.27 -3.10
CA CYS A 310 9.52 -10.08 -3.13
C CYS A 310 8.78 -11.17 -3.93
N GLY A 311 9.47 -11.98 -4.73
CA GLY A 311 8.83 -12.90 -5.66
C GLY A 311 7.94 -12.15 -6.67
N PHE A 312 6.82 -12.76 -7.03
CA PHE A 312 5.82 -12.22 -7.96
C PHE A 312 4.45 -12.20 -7.32
N PHE A 313 3.51 -11.38 -7.82
CA PHE A 313 2.13 -11.55 -7.37
C PHE A 313 1.52 -12.84 -7.94
N GLU A 314 0.69 -13.50 -7.14
CA GLU A 314 0.02 -14.77 -7.44
C GLU A 314 -0.67 -14.78 -8.82
N TRP A 315 -1.29 -13.65 -9.16
CA TRP A 315 -2.04 -13.44 -10.41
C TRP A 315 -1.22 -12.93 -11.60
N HIS A 316 0.11 -12.80 -11.50
CA HIS A 316 0.95 -12.53 -12.68
C HIS A 316 0.98 -13.73 -13.63
N PRO A 317 0.89 -13.55 -14.95
CA PRO A 317 0.97 -14.66 -15.89
C PRO A 317 2.37 -15.30 -15.91
N ASP A 318 2.47 -16.62 -15.74
CA ASP A 318 3.77 -17.31 -15.68
C ASP A 318 4.61 -17.17 -16.97
N GLN A 319 3.95 -17.11 -18.13
CA GLN A 319 4.62 -16.96 -19.43
C GLN A 319 5.42 -15.65 -19.53
N ASP A 320 4.92 -14.58 -18.91
CA ASP A 320 5.58 -13.28 -18.89
C ASP A 320 6.76 -13.26 -17.90
N GLU A 321 6.77 -14.15 -16.89
CA GLU A 321 7.73 -14.15 -15.79
C GLU A 321 8.85 -15.18 -15.96
N CYS A 322 8.59 -16.33 -16.61
CA CYS A 322 9.61 -17.35 -16.87
C CYS A 322 10.82 -16.81 -17.65
N ALA A 323 10.62 -15.85 -18.56
CA ALA A 323 11.72 -15.20 -19.28
C ALA A 323 12.51 -14.18 -18.43
N LYS A 324 11.98 -13.80 -17.25
CA LYS A 324 12.49 -12.71 -16.40
C LYS A 324 13.21 -13.20 -15.14
N VAL A 325 13.14 -14.47 -14.80
CA VAL A 325 13.82 -15.05 -13.63
C VAL A 325 15.23 -15.49 -13.97
N THR A 326 16.19 -15.11 -13.13
CA THR A 326 17.54 -15.69 -13.14
C THR A 326 17.93 -15.91 -11.69
N PRO A 327 17.88 -17.15 -11.17
CA PRO A 327 18.21 -17.43 -9.78
C PRO A 327 19.59 -16.87 -9.45
N LEU A 328 19.67 -16.16 -8.33
CA LEU A 328 20.89 -15.52 -7.87
C LEU A 328 21.71 -16.49 -7.05
#